data_AF-A0A954HN84-F1
#
_entry.id   AF-A0A954HN84-F1
#
_cell.length_a   1.000
_cell.length_b   1.000
_cell.length_c   1.000
_cell.angle_alpha   90.00
_cell.angle_beta   90.00
_cell.angle_gamma   90.00
#
_symmetry.space_group_name_H-M   'P 1'
#
loop_
_entity.id
_entity.type
_entity.pdbx_description
1 polymer ?
#
loop_
_entity_poly.entity_id
_entity_poly.type
_entity_poly.pdbx_seq_one_letter_code
_entity_poly.pdbx_strand_id
1 'polypeptide(L)' 'MLFSKSLQRVALLFVAAIGVLYGSDVTAAEKIRVLIVDGQNNHDFERTTPYLKSVLEKTGRFTVAVVTTPPKGRNDAA' A
#
# COMPACT_ATOMS: atom_id res chain seq x y z
N MET A 1 -33.35 38.90 14.92
CA MET A 1 -33.71 37.79 15.83
C MET A 1 -32.42 37.16 16.33
N LEU A 2 -31.96 37.54 17.53
CA LEU A 2 -30.84 36.85 18.19
C LEU A 2 -31.39 35.59 18.85
N PHE A 3 -30.92 34.42 18.43
CA PHE A 3 -31.26 33.16 19.07
C PHE A 3 -30.82 33.16 20.54
N SER A 4 -31.59 32.48 21.40
CA SER A 4 -31.24 32.30 22.82
C SER A 4 -29.84 31.73 22.97
N LYS A 5 -29.07 32.22 23.96
CA LYS A 5 -27.74 31.69 24.32
C LYS A 5 -27.77 30.17 24.57
N SER A 6 -28.92 29.61 24.98
CA SER A 6 -29.12 28.16 25.12
C SER A 6 -29.13 27.42 23.77
N LEU A 7 -29.78 27.99 22.75
CA LEU A 7 -29.84 27.40 21.41
C LEU A 7 -28.48 27.45 20.70
N GLN A 8 -27.70 28.52 20.91
CA GLN A 8 -26.33 28.63 20.39
C GLN A 8 -25.42 27.55 21.00
N ARG A 9 -25.55 27.25 22.30
CA ARG A 9 -24.79 26.19 22.98
C ARG A 9 -25.16 24.81 22.45
N VAL A 10 -26.45 24.54 22.25
CA VAL A 10 -26.92 23.27 21.67
C VAL A 10 -26.39 23.09 20.25
N ALA A 11 -26.44 24.14 19.42
CA ALA A 11 -25.89 24.11 18.07
C ALA A 11 -24.37 23.86 18.08
N LEU A 12 -23.61 24.51 18.97
CA LEU A 12 -22.17 24.29 19.13
C LEU A 12 -21.85 22.86 19.56
N LEU A 13 -22.61 22.29 20.50
CA LEU A 13 -22.45 20.89 20.93
C LEU A 13 -22.76 19.92 19.79
N PHE A 14 -23.75 20.23 18.95
CA PHE A 14 -24.08 19.42 17.77
C PHE A 14 -22.95 19.46 16.73
N VAL A 15 -22.37 20.64 16.45
CA VAL A 15 -21.25 20.80 15.53
C VAL A 15 -19.99 20.08 16.06
N ALA A 16 -19.72 20.17 17.36
CA ALA A 16 -18.61 19.46 17.98
C ALA A 16 -18.78 17.93 17.91
N ALA A 17 -19.99 17.41 18.17
CA ALA A 17 -20.30 15.99 18.05
C ALA A 17 -20.12 15.47 16.62
N ILE A 18 -20.53 16.26 15.61
CA ILE A 18 -20.29 15.95 14.20
C ILE A 18 -18.78 15.93 13.91
N GLY A 19 -18.01 16.91 14.39
CA GLY A 19 -16.56 16.95 14.19
C GLY A 19 -15.84 15.69 14.73
N VAL A 20 -16.30 15.12 15.84
CA VAL A 20 -15.74 13.87 16.40
C VAL A 20 -16.07 12.64 15.53
N LEU A 21 -17.24 12.60 14.89
CA LEU A 21 -17.64 11.48 14.02
C LEU A 21 -16.85 11.43 12.71
N TYR A 22 -16.36 12.58 12.22
CA TYR A 22 -15.64 12.68 10.94
C TYR A 22 -14.13 12.87 11.08
N GLY A 23 -13.60 12.98 12.31
CA GLY A 23 -12.18 13.29 12.57
C GLY A 23 -11.21 12.10 12.50
N SER A 24 -11.67 10.91 12.10
CA SER A 24 -10.80 9.72 12.02
C SER A 24 -10.31 9.51 10.59
N ASP A 25 -9.10 9.99 10.28
CA ASP A 25 -8.42 9.64 9.04
C ASP A 25 -8.00 8.16 9.07
N VAL A 26 -8.75 7.31 8.35
CA VAL A 26 -8.32 5.93 8.09
C VAL A 26 -7.28 5.96 6.98
N THR A 27 -6.01 6.03 7.35
CA THR A 27 -4.91 5.92 6.39
C THR A 27 -4.78 4.48 5.90
N ALA A 28 -4.63 4.28 4.59
CA ALA A 28 -4.30 2.97 4.07
C ALA A 28 -2.96 2.49 4.64
N ALA A 29 -2.89 1.20 5.01
CA ALA A 29 -1.63 0.58 5.44
C ALA A 29 -0.56 0.70 4.34
N GLU A 30 0.70 0.83 4.74
CA GLU A 30 1.83 0.84 3.81
C GLU A 30 1.89 -0.48 3.00
N LYS A 31 2.36 -0.40 1.76
CA LYS A 31 2.58 -1.58 0.91
C LYS A 31 3.72 -2.44 1.43
N ILE A 32 3.56 -3.75 1.34
CA ILE A 32 4.60 -4.73 1.68
C ILE A 32 5.66 -4.73 0.56
N ARG A 33 6.93 -4.59 0.94
CA ARG A 33 8.06 -4.67 0.00
C ARG A 33 8.46 -6.12 -0.23
N VAL A 34 8.49 -6.55 -1.48
CA VAL A 34 8.87 -7.91 -1.89
C VAL A 34 10.03 -7.83 -2.88
N LEU A 35 11.00 -8.71 -2.71
CA LEU A 35 12.06 -8.97 -3.67
C LEU A 35 11.89 -10.37 -4.24
N ILE A 36 11.72 -10.48 -5.56
CA ILE A 36 11.79 -11.76 -6.28
C ILE A 36 13.22 -11.91 -6.79
N VAL A 37 13.83 -13.08 -6.55
CA VAL A 37 15.13 -13.46 -7.10
C VAL A 37 14.91 -14.57 -8.13
N ASP A 38 15.33 -14.33 -9.39
CA ASP A 38 15.19 -15.29 -10.50
C ASP A 38 16.49 -15.44 -11.31
N GLY A 39 16.45 -16.04 -12.51
CA GLY A 39 17.60 -16.12 -13.43
C GLY A 39 18.28 -17.49 -13.58
N GLN A 40 18.24 -18.35 -12.55
CA GLN A 40 18.77 -19.71 -12.63
C GLN A 40 17.78 -20.71 -12.03
N ASN A 41 16.91 -21.26 -12.88
CA ASN A 41 15.93 -22.28 -12.50
C ASN A 41 15.59 -23.16 -13.72
N ASN A 42 15.14 -24.40 -13.52
CA ASN A 42 14.67 -25.28 -14.60
C ASN A 42 13.24 -24.96 -15.06
N HIS A 43 12.52 -24.10 -14.33
CA HIS A 43 11.22 -23.55 -14.72
C HIS A 43 11.37 -22.26 -15.55
N ASP A 44 10.33 -21.96 -16.33
CA ASP A 44 10.24 -20.76 -17.20
C ASP A 44 10.02 -19.47 -16.37
N PHE A 45 11.08 -19.00 -15.72
CA PHE A 45 11.06 -17.77 -14.91
C PHE A 45 10.83 -16.52 -15.77
N GLU A 46 11.28 -16.53 -17.02
CA GLU A 46 11.10 -15.41 -17.96
C GLU A 46 9.61 -15.09 -18.18
N ARG A 47 8.74 -16.10 -18.18
CA ARG A 47 7.28 -15.90 -18.23
C ARG A 47 6.62 -15.79 -16.87
N THR A 48 7.07 -16.58 -15.89
CA THR A 48 6.38 -16.67 -14.58
C THR A 48 6.69 -15.49 -13.67
N THR A 49 7.92 -14.97 -13.63
CA THR A 49 8.27 -13.82 -12.77
C THR A 49 7.47 -12.56 -13.12
N PRO A 50 7.35 -12.12 -14.39
CA PRO A 50 6.54 -10.96 -14.73
C PRO A 50 5.06 -11.12 -14.36
N TYR A 51 4.53 -12.35 -14.53
CA TYR A 51 3.16 -12.66 -14.15
C TYR A 51 2.95 -12.58 -12.63
N LEU A 52 3.85 -13.18 -11.85
CA LEU A 52 3.79 -13.16 -10.38
C LEU A 52 3.92 -11.73 -9.83
N LYS A 53 4.85 -10.94 -10.38
CA LYS A 53 4.97 -9.51 -10.08
C LYS A 53 3.64 -8.79 -10.33
N SER A 54 3.05 -8.99 -11.50
CA SER A 54 1.77 -8.37 -11.86
C SER A 54 0.65 -8.75 -10.90
N VAL A 55 0.52 -10.02 -10.54
CA VAL A 55 -0.50 -10.51 -9.60
C VAL A 55 -0.35 -9.86 -8.23
N LEU A 56 0.88 -9.78 -7.70
CA LEU A 56 1.15 -9.13 -6.41
C LEU A 56 0.84 -7.63 -6.47
N GLU A 57 1.34 -6.91 -7.47
CA GLU A 57 1.14 -5.46 -7.59
C GLU A 57 -0.33 -5.09 -7.79
N LYS A 58 -1.10 -5.89 -8.56
CA LYS A 58 -2.54 -5.68 -8.80
C LYS A 58 -3.39 -5.72 -7.55
N THR A 59 -2.93 -6.37 -6.47
CA THR A 59 -3.65 -6.36 -5.18
C THR A 59 -3.65 -4.98 -4.52
N GLY A 60 -2.77 -4.07 -4.95
CA GLY A 60 -2.51 -2.79 -4.28
C GLY A 60 -1.78 -2.93 -2.94
N ARG A 61 -1.42 -4.15 -2.52
CA ARG A 61 -0.77 -4.44 -1.23
C ARG A 61 0.74 -4.51 -1.30
N PHE A 62 1.33 -4.67 -2.49
CA PHE A 62 2.76 -4.94 -2.64
C PHE A 62 3.46 -3.92 -3.54
N THR A 63 4.72 -3.66 -3.20
CA THR A 63 5.73 -3.06 -4.09
C THR A 63 6.77 -4.13 -4.37
N VAL A 64 6.96 -4.49 -5.64
CA VAL A 64 7.74 -5.68 -6.01
C VAL A 64 8.97 -5.30 -6.84
N ALA A 65 10.14 -5.66 -6.33
CA ALA A 65 11.40 -5.63 -7.08
C ALA A 65 11.75 -7.03 -7.59
N VAL A 66 12.46 -7.09 -8.72
CA VAL A 66 13.00 -8.33 -9.28
C VAL A 66 14.49 -8.16 -9.46
N VAL A 67 15.26 -9.16 -9.05
CA VAL A 67 16.69 -9.26 -9.32
C VAL A 67 16.95 -10.59 -10.01
N THR A 68 17.55 -10.52 -11.19
CA THR A 68 17.90 -11.68 -12.00
C THR A 68 19.35 -12.04 -11.77
N THR A 69 19.58 -13.28 -11.34
CA THR A 69 20.92 -13.84 -11.17
C THR A 69 21.66 -13.91 -12.52
N PRO A 70 22.99 -13.79 -12.52
CA PRO A 70 23.77 -13.97 -13.74
C PRO A 70 23.60 -15.38 -14.33
N PRO A 71 23.96 -15.58 -15.61
CA PRO A 71 24.01 -16.91 -16.19
C PRO A 71 24.88 -17.87 -15.38
N LYS A 72 24.51 -19.16 -15.38
CA LYS A 72 25.26 -20.19 -14.66
C LYS A 72 26.74 -20.19 -15.06
N GLY A 73 27.62 -20.17 -14.06
CA GLY A 73 29.07 -20.18 -14.27
C GLY A 73 29.69 -18.81 -14.56
N ARG A 74 28.92 -17.72 -14.58
CA ARG A 74 29.50 -16.38 -14.52
C ARG A 74 30.01 -16.11 -13.10
N ASN A 75 31.30 -15.82 -13.00
CA ASN A 75 31.98 -15.42 -11.76
C ASN A 75 32.09 -13.90 -11.72
N ASP A 76 31.03 -13.24 -11.29
CA ASP A 76 30.95 -11.79 -11.15
C ASP A 76 31.62 -11.39 -9.83
N ALA A 77 32.92 -11.67 -9.70
CA ALA A 77 33.75 -11.03 -8.69
C ALA A 77 34.09 -9.61 -9.19
N ALA A 78 33.16 -8.70 -9.01
CA ALA A 78 33.35 -7.26 -9.18
C ALA A 78 32.87 -6.54 -7.91
#